data_AF-A0A6M1ZEW5-F1
#
_entry.id   AF-A0A6M1ZEW5-F1
#
_cell.length_a   1.000
_cell.length_b   1.000
_cell.length_c   1.000
_cell.angle_alpha   90.00
_cell.angle_beta   90.00
_cell.angle_gamma   90.00
#
_symmetry.space_group_name_H-M   'P 1'
#
loop_
_entity.id
_entity.type
_entity.pdbx_description
1 polymer ?
#
loop_
_entity_poly.entity_id
_entity_poly.type
_entity_poly.pdbx_seq_one_letter_code
_entity_poly.pdbx_strand_id
1 'polypeptide(L)'
;MLEFFRKNQKVFFIFVTAIIVISFTFFGAVNTFAPKEEVANRLIGKALDGSKLMEQDVTALAHIYQEGERPNLLSDGWVQEQWLATDLAEMVALAYFDEIKEEIAESVEKIRVFRPYVHPEAEFLSGPAVWEQFAPDINRLLAGISTSPEEIT
;
A
#
# COMPACT_ATOMS: atom_id res chain seq x y z
N MET A 1 -36.57 35.04 -44.33
CA MET A 1 -35.64 34.87 -43.18
C MET A 1 -34.32 34.19 -43.56
N LEU A 2 -34.33 33.10 -44.35
CA LEU A 2 -33.11 32.40 -44.78
C LEU A 2 -32.16 33.26 -45.66
N GLU A 3 -32.69 34.16 -46.49
CA GLU A 3 -31.85 35.04 -47.34
C GLU A 3 -31.05 36.08 -46.55
N PHE A 4 -31.59 36.58 -45.44
CA PHE A 4 -30.89 37.53 -44.56
C PHE A 4 -29.70 36.85 -43.87
N PHE A 5 -29.88 35.61 -43.43
CA PHE A 5 -28.80 34.77 -42.89
C PHE A 5 -27.74 34.46 -43.93
N ARG A 6 -28.14 34.17 -45.18
CA ARG A 6 -27.20 33.90 -46.28
C ARG A 6 -26.41 35.14 -46.69
N LYS A 7 -27.03 36.33 -46.66
CA LYS A 7 -26.37 37.59 -47.02
C LYS A 7 -25.35 38.04 -45.97
N ASN A 8 -25.63 37.79 -44.69
CA ASN A 8 -24.77 38.19 -43.56
C ASN A 8 -23.92 37.03 -42.99
N GLN A 9 -23.88 35.88 -43.66
CA GLN A 9 -23.23 34.65 -43.17
C GLN A 9 -21.77 34.87 -42.77
N LYS A 10 -21.02 35.70 -43.51
CA LYS A 10 -19.62 36.02 -43.20
C LYS A 10 -19.47 36.79 -41.88
N VAL A 11 -20.39 37.72 -41.60
CA VAL A 11 -20.38 38.52 -40.37
C VAL A 11 -20.71 37.66 -39.16
N PHE A 12 -21.71 36.79 -39.27
CA PHE A 12 -22.03 35.82 -38.23
C PHE A 12 -20.88 34.85 -37.96
N PHE A 13 -20.21 34.37 -39.01
CA PHE A 13 -19.08 33.45 -38.85
C PHE A 13 -17.91 34.11 -38.10
N ILE A 14 -17.57 35.36 -38.42
CA ILE A 14 -16.54 36.12 -37.71
C ILE A 14 -16.93 36.33 -36.25
N PHE A 15 -18.18 36.72 -35.99
CA PHE A 15 -18.67 36.97 -34.64
C PHE A 15 -18.65 35.72 -33.77
N VAL A 16 -19.14 34.59 -34.28
CA VAL A 16 -19.14 33.31 -33.58
C VAL A 16 -17.71 32.83 -33.33
N THR A 17 -16.82 32.96 -34.31
CA THR A 17 -15.40 32.60 -34.15
C THR A 17 -14.73 33.46 -33.07
N ALA A 18 -15.00 34.77 -33.04
CA ALA A 18 -14.48 35.66 -32.01
C ALA A 18 -14.96 35.26 -30.60
N ILE A 19 -16.26 34.93 -30.45
CA ILE A 19 -16.81 34.45 -29.18
C ILE A 19 -16.13 33.14 -28.75
N ILE A 20 -15.94 32.20 -29.68
CA ILE A 20 -15.30 30.93 -29.41
C ILE A 20 -13.86 31.13 -28.93
N VAL A 21 -13.07 31.96 -29.63
CA VAL A 21 -11.68 32.26 -29.26
C VAL A 21 -11.60 32.93 -27.89
N ILE A 22 -12.46 33.91 -27.62
CA ILE A 22 -12.53 34.58 -26.31
C ILE A 22 -12.90 33.55 -25.23
N SER A 23 -13.87 32.68 -25.48
CA SER A 23 -14.28 31.65 -24.53
C SER A 23 -13.14 30.69 -24.21
N PHE A 24 -12.47 30.13 -25.23
CA PHE A 24 -11.33 29.23 -25.00
C PHE A 24 -10.15 29.92 -24.31
N THR A 25 -9.91 31.21 -24.61
CA THR A 25 -8.85 31.99 -23.96
C THR A 25 -9.17 32.22 -22.49
N PHE A 26 -10.42 32.58 -22.16
CA PHE A 26 -10.84 32.80 -20.77
C PHE A 26 -10.92 31.50 -19.97
N PHE A 27 -11.57 30.45 -20.48
CA PHE A 27 -11.67 29.17 -19.78
C PHE A 27 -10.31 28.47 -19.66
N GLY A 28 -9.47 28.54 -20.69
CA GLY A 28 -8.10 27.99 -20.64
C GLY A 28 -7.20 28.73 -19.65
N ALA A 29 -7.28 30.07 -19.62
CA ALA A 29 -6.52 30.87 -18.67
C ALA A 29 -7.00 30.65 -17.22
N VAL A 30 -8.32 30.63 -16.98
CA VAL A 30 -8.89 30.42 -15.63
C VAL A 30 -8.47 29.07 -15.07
N ASN A 31 -8.43 28.00 -15.85
CA ASN A 31 -7.94 26.69 -15.36
C ASN A 31 -6.43 26.64 -15.10
N THR A 32 -5.64 27.53 -15.72
CA THR A 32 -4.19 27.60 -15.49
C THR A 32 -3.85 28.45 -14.27
N PHE A 33 -4.67 29.47 -13.98
CA PHE A 33 -4.53 30.36 -12.82
C PHE A 33 -5.38 29.95 -11.62
N ALA A 34 -6.31 29.00 -11.79
CA ALA A 34 -6.97 28.37 -10.67
C ALA A 34 -5.89 27.72 -9.79
N PRO A 35 -5.75 28.13 -8.52
CA PRO A 35 -4.84 27.45 -7.63
C PRO A 35 -5.29 26.00 -7.59
N LYS A 36 -4.44 25.07 -8.03
CA LYS A 36 -4.61 23.66 -7.68
C LYS A 36 -4.75 23.66 -6.17
N GLU A 37 -5.84 23.13 -5.64
CA GLU A 37 -5.96 22.90 -4.21
C GLU A 37 -4.73 22.08 -3.82
N GLU A 38 -3.74 22.74 -3.22
CA GLU A 38 -2.69 22.04 -2.49
C GLU A 38 -3.45 21.37 -1.36
N VAL A 39 -3.69 20.06 -1.51
CA VAL A 39 -4.22 19.23 -0.44
C VAL A 39 -3.30 19.47 0.74
N ALA A 40 -3.79 20.23 1.73
CA ALA A 40 -2.98 20.71 2.83
C ALA A 40 -2.38 19.50 3.54
N ASN A 41 -1.06 19.32 3.39
CA ASN A 41 -0.39 18.16 3.94
C ASN A 41 -0.37 18.29 5.47
N ARG A 42 -1.31 17.62 6.13
CA ARG A 42 -1.50 17.76 7.57
C ARG A 42 -0.43 16.97 8.31
N LEU A 43 0.11 17.55 9.38
CA LEU A 43 0.96 16.82 10.31
C LEU A 43 0.11 15.80 11.08
N ILE A 44 0.37 14.51 10.87
CA ILE A 44 -0.33 13.41 11.56
C ILE A 44 0.38 13.08 12.88
N GLY A 45 1.71 13.13 12.91
CA GLY A 45 2.45 12.78 14.11
C GLY A 45 3.96 12.94 13.98
N LYS A 46 4.68 12.23 14.85
CA LYS A 46 6.14 12.09 14.77
C LYS A 46 6.49 10.61 14.65
N ALA A 47 7.49 10.30 13.82
CA ALA A 47 8.06 8.96 13.76
C ALA A 47 8.97 8.69 14.97
N LEU A 48 9.47 7.46 15.08
CA LEU A 48 10.31 7.01 16.20
C LEU A 48 11.62 7.81 16.33
N ASP A 49 12.14 8.31 15.21
CA ASP A 49 13.31 9.19 15.14
C ASP A 49 12.98 10.67 15.46
N GLY A 50 11.72 10.99 15.73
CA GLY A 50 11.23 12.35 15.99
C GLY A 50 10.96 13.19 14.73
N SER A 51 11.15 12.63 13.53
CA SER A 51 10.80 13.28 12.27
C SER A 51 9.28 13.48 12.16
N LYS A 52 8.87 14.49 11.38
CA LYS A 52 7.45 14.84 11.21
C LYS A 52 6.79 13.90 10.22
N LEU A 53 5.77 13.19 10.66
CA LEU A 53 4.97 12.31 9.82
C LEU A 53 3.81 13.11 9.23
N MET A 54 3.80 13.27 7.90
CA MET A 54 2.78 14.02 7.20
C MET A 54 1.71 13.09 6.62
N GLU A 55 0.52 13.62 6.36
CA GLU A 55 -0.61 12.88 5.80
C GLU A 55 -0.32 12.25 4.44
N GLN A 56 0.46 12.94 3.60
CA GLN A 56 0.91 12.39 2.33
C GLN A 56 1.80 11.16 2.50
N ASP A 57 2.66 11.12 3.53
CA ASP A 57 3.55 9.99 3.78
C ASP A 57 2.74 8.75 4.18
N VAL A 58 1.77 8.94 5.08
CA VAL A 58 0.86 7.87 5.52
C VAL A 58 -0.05 7.43 4.39
N THR A 59 -0.53 8.35 3.55
CA THR A 59 -1.40 8.03 2.41
C THR A 59 -0.64 7.29 1.31
N ALA A 60 0.63 7.64 1.08
CA ALA A 60 1.50 6.92 0.15
C ALA A 60 1.75 5.48 0.62
N LEU A 61 1.98 5.29 1.92
CA LEU A 61 2.06 3.96 2.52
C LEU A 61 0.70 3.24 2.45
N ALA A 62 -0.41 3.91 2.74
CA ALA A 62 -1.74 3.30 2.65
C ALA A 62 -2.08 2.85 1.22
N HIS A 63 -1.62 3.58 0.20
CA HIS A 63 -1.74 3.17 -1.21
C HIS A 63 -0.95 1.89 -1.56
N ILE A 64 0.11 1.59 -0.80
CA ILE A 64 0.85 0.32 -0.90
C ILE A 64 0.01 -0.82 -0.30
N TYR A 65 -0.84 -0.54 0.70
CA TYR A 65 -1.62 -1.55 1.42
C TYR A 65 -3.07 -1.75 0.94
N GLN A 66 -3.68 -0.78 0.24
CA GLN A 66 -5.08 -0.90 -0.21
C GLN A 66 -5.23 -1.72 -1.48
N GLU A 67 -5.97 -2.83 -1.40
CA GLU A 67 -6.41 -3.65 -2.54
C GLU A 67 -7.35 -2.83 -3.46
N GLY A 68 -6.87 -2.50 -4.66
CA GLY A 68 -7.59 -1.79 -5.73
C GLY A 68 -6.91 -2.04 -7.10
N GLU A 69 -7.26 -1.30 -8.17
CA GLU A 69 -6.79 -1.50 -9.57
C GLU A 69 -5.26 -1.33 -9.81
N ARG A 70 -4.42 -1.41 -8.78
CA ARG A 70 -2.95 -1.28 -8.79
C ARG A 70 -2.30 -2.25 -7.79
N PRO A 71 -1.01 -2.55 -7.95
CA PRO A 71 -0.43 -3.87 -7.77
C PRO A 71 -0.68 -4.42 -6.37
N ASN A 72 -1.12 -5.67 -6.34
CA ASN A 72 -1.49 -6.36 -5.13
C ASN A 72 -0.22 -6.85 -4.42
N LEU A 73 0.42 -5.98 -3.63
CA LEU A 73 1.73 -6.23 -3.01
C LEU A 73 1.70 -7.36 -1.97
N LEU A 74 0.50 -7.74 -1.49
CA LEU A 74 0.28 -8.90 -0.64
C LEU A 74 -0.05 -10.18 -1.44
N SER A 75 -0.58 -10.09 -2.68
CA SER A 75 -0.82 -11.29 -3.49
C SER A 75 0.37 -11.69 -4.38
N ASP A 76 1.23 -10.74 -4.77
CA ASP A 76 2.39 -11.01 -5.65
C ASP A 76 3.69 -11.20 -4.87
N GLY A 77 3.63 -11.38 -3.54
CA GLY A 77 4.82 -11.65 -2.74
C GLY A 77 5.81 -10.47 -2.68
N TRP A 78 5.42 -9.25 -3.04
CA TRP A 78 6.31 -8.09 -3.02
C TRP A 78 6.90 -7.83 -1.63
N VAL A 79 6.12 -8.01 -0.56
CA VAL A 79 6.66 -7.92 0.81
C VAL A 79 7.72 -9.01 1.04
N GLN A 80 7.52 -10.22 0.53
CA GLN A 80 8.52 -11.29 0.62
C GLN A 80 9.74 -11.01 -0.25
N GLU A 81 9.58 -10.58 -1.50
CA GLU A 81 10.67 -10.41 -2.47
C GLU A 81 11.45 -9.09 -2.33
N GLN A 82 10.77 -8.00 -1.98
CA GLN A 82 11.35 -6.66 -1.99
C GLN A 82 11.58 -6.10 -0.59
N TRP A 83 10.92 -6.65 0.44
CA TRP A 83 11.11 -6.19 1.82
C TRP A 83 11.82 -7.23 2.68
N LEU A 84 11.37 -8.49 2.68
CA LEU A 84 11.96 -9.54 3.51
C LEU A 84 13.19 -10.20 2.86
N ALA A 85 13.21 -10.33 1.52
CA ALA A 85 14.36 -10.86 0.79
C ALA A 85 15.42 -9.80 0.49
N THR A 86 15.11 -8.53 0.67
CA THR A 86 16.11 -7.48 0.72
C THR A 86 16.48 -7.24 2.18
N ASP A 87 17.74 -6.90 2.46
CA ASP A 87 18.21 -6.62 3.83
C ASP A 87 17.51 -5.39 4.47
N LEU A 88 16.48 -4.82 3.84
CA LEU A 88 15.66 -3.72 4.37
C LEU A 88 14.93 -4.12 5.65
N ALA A 89 14.30 -5.31 5.68
CA ALA A 89 13.65 -5.78 6.91
C ALA A 89 14.67 -5.96 8.04
N GLU A 90 15.83 -6.53 7.73
CA GLU A 90 16.92 -6.71 8.68
C GLU A 90 17.48 -5.37 9.18
N MET A 91 17.73 -4.41 8.28
CA MET A 91 18.22 -3.08 8.62
C MET A 91 17.27 -2.34 9.57
N VAL A 92 15.95 -2.40 9.31
CA VAL A 92 14.95 -1.79 10.20
C VAL A 92 14.87 -2.54 11.52
N ALA A 93 14.87 -3.87 11.49
CA ALA A 93 14.82 -4.68 12.69
C ALA A 93 16.04 -4.46 13.58
N LEU A 94 17.24 -4.30 13.01
CA LEU A 94 18.47 -4.00 13.74
C LEU A 94 18.48 -2.58 14.31
N ALA A 95 17.99 -1.59 13.55
CA ALA A 95 17.95 -0.20 13.98
C ALA A 95 16.99 0.04 15.15
N TYR A 96 15.91 -0.74 15.23
CA TYR A 96 14.87 -0.62 16.26
C TYR A 96 14.73 -1.89 17.09
N PHE A 97 15.81 -2.69 17.19
CA PHE A 97 15.74 -4.01 17.82
C PHE A 97 15.34 -3.91 19.28
N ASP A 98 15.91 -2.95 20.00
CA ASP A 98 15.66 -2.76 21.43
C ASP A 98 14.18 -2.44 21.71
N GLU A 99 13.52 -1.72 20.81
CA GLU A 99 12.12 -1.36 20.90
C GLU A 99 11.17 -2.53 20.55
N ILE A 100 11.55 -3.40 19.60
CA ILE A 100 10.69 -4.50 19.13
C ILE A 100 11.02 -5.86 19.78
N LYS A 101 12.14 -5.99 20.49
CA LYS A 101 12.64 -7.25 21.04
C LYS A 101 11.62 -7.93 21.95
N GLU A 102 10.93 -7.17 22.79
CA GLU A 102 9.92 -7.72 23.71
C GLU A 102 8.72 -8.29 22.96
N GLU A 103 8.23 -7.58 21.94
CA GLU A 103 7.13 -8.01 21.08
C GLU A 103 7.50 -9.25 20.25
N ILE A 104 8.73 -9.30 19.72
CA ILE A 104 9.28 -10.49 19.05
C ILE A 104 9.34 -11.66 20.01
N ALA A 105 9.87 -11.46 21.22
CA ALA A 105 9.99 -12.53 22.21
C ALA A 105 8.62 -13.09 22.62
N GLU A 106 7.63 -12.23 22.82
CA GLU A 106 6.25 -12.64 23.12
C GLU A 106 5.65 -13.44 21.95
N SER A 107 5.88 -12.99 20.72
CA SER A 107 5.40 -13.67 19.51
C SER A 107 6.05 -15.04 19.32
N VAL A 108 7.36 -15.15 19.55
CA VAL A 108 8.10 -16.42 19.50
C VAL A 108 7.57 -17.39 20.56
N GLU A 109 7.29 -16.91 21.77
CA GLU A 109 6.76 -17.76 22.83
C GLU A 109 5.37 -18.30 22.48
N LYS A 110 4.49 -17.46 21.92
CA LYS A 110 3.18 -17.89 21.39
C LYS A 110 3.33 -18.99 20.35
N ILE A 111 4.31 -18.89 19.46
CA ILE A 111 4.57 -19.89 18.42
C ILE A 111 5.12 -21.19 19.04
N ARG A 112 5.98 -21.12 20.05
CA ARG A 112 6.54 -22.32 20.72
C ARG A 112 5.49 -23.17 21.41
N VAL A 113 4.53 -22.53 22.08
CA VAL A 113 3.44 -23.23 22.77
C VAL A 113 2.30 -23.61 21.83
N PHE A 114 2.29 -23.11 20.60
CA PHE A 114 1.28 -23.42 19.62
C PHE A 114 1.27 -24.92 19.32
N ARG A 115 0.06 -25.50 19.35
CA ARG A 115 -0.18 -26.88 18.99
C ARG A 115 -1.23 -26.88 17.89
N PRO A 116 -0.87 -27.26 16.66
CA PRO A 116 -1.84 -27.28 15.59
C PRO A 116 -2.90 -28.34 15.88
N TYR A 117 -4.13 -28.08 15.42
CA TYR A 117 -5.25 -28.99 15.65
C TYR A 117 -4.99 -30.36 15.00
N VAL A 118 -5.31 -31.43 15.73
CA VAL A 118 -5.33 -32.81 15.23
C VAL A 118 -6.64 -33.43 15.69
N HIS A 119 -7.45 -33.93 14.74
CA HIS A 119 -8.71 -34.57 15.09
C HIS A 119 -8.46 -35.91 15.81
N PRO A 120 -9.10 -36.19 16.97
CA PRO A 120 -8.78 -37.36 17.81
C PRO A 120 -8.99 -38.73 17.13
N GLU A 121 -10.00 -38.85 16.28
CA GLU A 121 -10.36 -40.12 15.61
C GLU A 121 -9.86 -40.19 14.16
N ALA A 122 -9.26 -39.12 13.66
CA ALA A 122 -8.89 -38.97 12.26
C ALA A 122 -7.66 -38.05 12.13
N GLU A 123 -6.47 -38.58 12.41
CA GLU A 123 -5.22 -37.80 12.43
C GLU A 123 -4.90 -37.08 11.10
N PHE A 124 -5.44 -37.58 9.98
CA PHE A 124 -5.34 -36.95 8.67
C PHE A 124 -6.14 -35.63 8.57
N LEU A 125 -7.14 -35.41 9.44
CA LEU A 125 -7.85 -34.13 9.59
C LEU A 125 -7.11 -33.27 10.60
N SER A 126 -5.93 -32.79 10.21
CA SER A 126 -5.06 -32.00 11.07
C SER A 126 -4.48 -30.80 10.33
N GLY A 127 -4.15 -29.76 11.09
CA GLY A 127 -3.45 -28.57 10.58
C GLY A 127 -2.17 -28.94 9.82
N PRO A 128 -1.30 -29.82 10.36
CA PRO A 128 -0.08 -30.23 9.67
C PRO A 128 -0.35 -30.97 8.36
N ALA A 129 -1.38 -31.81 8.28
CA ALA A 129 -1.75 -32.50 7.06
C ALA A 129 -2.22 -31.55 5.95
N VAL A 130 -2.98 -30.50 6.32
CA VAL A 130 -3.37 -29.43 5.39
C VAL A 130 -2.15 -28.63 4.94
N TRP A 131 -1.29 -28.23 5.87
CA TRP A 131 -0.08 -27.46 5.52
C TRP A 131 0.88 -28.26 4.67
N GLU A 132 1.03 -29.56 4.88
CA GLU A 132 1.89 -30.40 4.03
C GLU A 132 1.48 -30.35 2.56
N GLN A 133 0.18 -30.21 2.28
CA GLN A 133 -0.35 -30.16 0.92
C GLN A 133 -0.26 -28.76 0.30
N PHE A 134 -0.51 -27.70 1.09
CA PHE A 134 -0.69 -26.34 0.55
C PHE A 134 0.44 -25.36 0.89
N ALA A 135 1.22 -25.63 1.93
CA ALA A 135 2.30 -24.77 2.43
C ALA A 135 3.31 -25.58 3.28
N PRO A 136 4.07 -26.53 2.69
CA PRO A 136 4.89 -27.49 3.43
C PRO A 136 5.99 -26.82 4.27
N ASP A 137 6.41 -25.62 3.88
CA ASP A 137 7.37 -24.82 4.63
C ASP A 137 6.89 -24.47 6.05
N ILE A 138 5.58 -24.35 6.29
CA ILE A 138 5.04 -24.01 7.61
C ILE A 138 5.38 -25.09 8.63
N ASN A 139 5.21 -26.37 8.27
CA ASN A 139 5.55 -27.50 9.16
C ASN A 139 7.05 -27.47 9.52
N ARG A 140 7.91 -27.20 8.54
CA ARG A 140 9.36 -27.08 8.72
C ARG A 140 9.73 -25.90 9.64
N LEU A 141 9.12 -24.73 9.42
CA LEU A 141 9.39 -23.51 10.19
C LEU A 141 8.92 -23.66 11.65
N LEU A 142 7.70 -24.19 11.88
CA LEU A 142 7.18 -24.44 13.22
C LEU A 142 8.05 -25.44 13.99
N ALA A 143 8.54 -26.50 13.33
CA ALA A 143 9.44 -27.46 13.93
C ALA A 143 10.77 -26.81 14.35
N GLY A 144 11.34 -25.92 13.52
CA GLY A 144 12.57 -25.18 13.83
C GLY A 144 12.43 -24.22 15.02
N ILE A 145 11.30 -23.54 15.15
CA ILE A 145 11.04 -22.60 16.26
C ILE A 145 10.77 -23.35 17.58
N SER A 146 10.13 -24.53 17.50
CA SER A 146 9.78 -25.34 18.67
C SER A 146 10.96 -26.10 19.27
N THR A 147 12.07 -26.25 18.54
CA THR A 147 13.23 -27.08 18.94
C THR A 147 14.43 -26.32 19.52
N SER A 148 14.46 -24.98 19.48
CA SER A 148 15.64 -24.22 19.94
C SER A 148 15.39 -23.43 21.24
N PRO A 149 15.88 -23.97 22.39
CA PRO A 149 16.24 -23.17 23.56
C PRO A 149 17.75 -22.87 23.69
N GLU A 150 18.63 -23.51 22.90
CA GLU A 150 20.07 -23.62 23.25
C GLU A 150 21.10 -22.98 22.29
N GLU A 151 20.73 -22.35 21.17
CA GLU A 151 21.72 -21.72 20.26
C GLU A 151 21.73 -20.18 20.30
N ILE A 152 21.52 -19.59 21.48
CA ILE A 152 21.80 -18.17 21.71
C ILE A 152 22.68 -18.07 22.97
N THR A 153 23.97 -18.32 22.82
CA THR A 153 25.01 -17.93 23.79
C THR A 153 26.29 -17.58 23.05
#